data_AF-A0A4Q0YC23-F1
#
_entry.id   AF-A0A4Q0YC23-F1
#
_cell.length_a   1.000
_cell.length_b   1.000
_cell.length_c   1.000
_cell.angle_alpha   90.00
_cell.angle_beta   90.00
_cell.angle_gamma   90.00
#
_symmetry.space_group_name_H-M   'P 1'
#
loop_
_entity.id
_entity.type
_entity.pdbx_description
1 polymer ?
#
loop_
_entity_poly.entity_id
_entity_poly.type
_entity_poly.pdbx_seq_one_letter_code
_entity_poly.pdbx_strand_id
1 'polypeptide(L)'
;GIMGMIGKAERKQPTIDLIKEYKSMYLIATGGAAYLISQSIKDAKILAFEELGMEAIYEFDVKDMPVTVAVDTEGNSIHTTGPAKWRTI
;
A
#
# COMPACT_ATOMS: atom_id res chain seq x y z
N GLY A 1 3.00 15.63 4.57
CA GLY A 1 3.77 14.38 4.75
C GLY A 1 2.97 13.20 4.22
N ILE A 2 3.58 12.01 4.12
CA ILE A 2 2.90 10.79 3.65
C ILE A 2 2.34 10.02 4.85
N MET A 3 1.02 10.01 5.00
CA MET A 3 0.35 9.29 6.11
C MET A 3 0.34 7.78 5.89
N GLY A 4 0.31 7.34 4.64
CA GLY A 4 0.36 5.92 4.30
C GLY A 4 0.59 5.70 2.81
N MET A 5 0.89 4.45 2.47
CA MET A 5 1.18 4.02 1.11
C MET A 5 0.40 2.75 0.81
N ILE A 6 -0.12 2.60 -0.41
CA ILE A 6 -0.71 1.35 -0.90
C ILE A 6 0.21 0.79 -1.99
N GLY A 7 0.49 -0.51 -1.95
CA GLY A 7 1.33 -1.16 -2.95
C GLY A 7 1.14 -2.67 -2.99
N LYS A 8 2.20 -3.37 -3.41
CA LYS A 8 2.29 -4.83 -3.46
C LYS A 8 3.66 -5.28 -2.95
N ALA A 9 3.72 -6.53 -2.50
CA ALA A 9 4.93 -7.16 -1.97
C ALA A 9 5.51 -6.47 -0.71
N GLU A 10 6.54 -7.08 -0.15
CA GLU A 10 7.21 -6.64 1.07
C GLU A 10 8.02 -5.35 0.90
N ARG A 11 8.23 -4.67 2.02
CA ARG A 11 9.20 -3.57 2.11
C ARG A 11 10.48 -4.07 2.76
N LYS A 12 11.61 -3.52 2.32
CA LYS A 12 12.92 -3.78 2.95
C LYS A 12 13.02 -3.01 4.27
N GLN A 13 13.90 -3.48 5.16
CA GLN A 13 14.11 -2.92 6.48
C GLN A 13 14.28 -1.39 6.50
N PRO A 14 15.08 -0.75 5.61
CA PRO A 14 15.23 0.70 5.63
C PRO A 14 13.90 1.45 5.46
N THR A 15 12.98 0.93 4.66
CA THR A 15 11.65 1.54 4.49
C THR A 15 10.76 1.30 5.71
N ILE A 16 10.87 0.13 6.36
CA ILE A 16 10.13 -0.18 7.60
C ILE A 16 10.57 0.75 8.73
N ASP A 17 11.87 1.00 8.85
CA ASP A 17 12.43 1.89 9.85
C ASP A 17 11.91 3.32 9.67
N LEU A 18 11.86 3.82 8.43
CA LEU A 18 11.27 5.11 8.10
C LEU A 18 9.76 5.16 8.40
N ILE A 19 9.01 4.10 8.11
CA ILE A 19 7.57 4.02 8.43
C ILE A 19 7.36 4.20 9.95
N LYS A 20 8.18 3.54 10.76
CA LYS A 20 8.15 3.65 12.23
C LYS A 20 8.56 5.03 12.73
N GLU A 21 9.65 5.59 12.18
CA GLU A 21 10.18 6.91 12.54
C GLU A 21 9.14 8.00 12.28
N TYR A 22 8.52 7.99 11.10
CA TYR A 22 7.56 9.01 10.67
C TYR A 22 6.11 8.70 11.01
N LYS A 23 5.84 7.60 11.74
CA LYS A 23 4.48 7.15 12.11
C LYS A 23 3.53 7.05 10.91
N SER A 24 4.06 6.53 9.80
CA SER A 24 3.30 6.23 8.58
C SER A 24 2.78 4.78 8.62
N MET A 25 2.14 4.32 7.54
CA MET A 25 1.73 2.93 7.37
C MET A 25 1.92 2.45 5.94
N TYR A 26 2.09 1.13 5.77
CA TYR A 26 2.09 0.51 4.45
C TYR A 26 0.99 -0.54 4.34
N LEU A 27 0.14 -0.37 3.32
CA LEU A 27 -0.97 -1.23 2.98
C LEU A 27 -0.63 -1.98 1.70
N ILE A 28 -1.05 -3.24 1.61
CA ILE A 28 -0.93 -4.04 0.39
C ILE A 28 -2.30 -4.36 -0.19
N ALA A 29 -2.40 -4.24 -1.51
CA ALA A 29 -3.52 -4.75 -2.28
C ALA A 29 -3.15 -6.12 -2.87
N THR A 30 -4.16 -6.95 -3.14
CA THR A 30 -3.95 -8.30 -3.71
C THR A 30 -3.47 -8.19 -5.16
N GLY A 31 -2.23 -8.62 -5.42
CA GLY A 31 -1.65 -8.64 -6.76
C GLY A 31 -2.44 -9.54 -7.71
N GLY A 32 -2.62 -9.10 -8.96
CA GLY A 32 -3.38 -9.83 -9.99
C GLY A 32 -4.90 -9.58 -9.96
N ALA A 33 -5.43 -8.95 -8.91
CA ALA A 33 -6.86 -8.63 -8.77
C ALA A 33 -7.19 -7.18 -9.19
N ALA A 34 -6.41 -6.59 -10.11
CA ALA A 34 -6.51 -5.17 -10.45
C ALA A 34 -7.92 -4.73 -10.89
N TYR A 35 -8.62 -5.58 -11.65
CA TYR A 35 -10.02 -5.33 -12.06
C TYR A 35 -10.98 -5.23 -10.88
N LEU A 36 -10.84 -6.09 -9.87
CA LEU A 36 -11.70 -6.05 -8.68
C LEU A 36 -11.35 -4.85 -7.80
N ILE A 37 -10.07 -4.53 -7.67
CA ILE A 37 -9.61 -3.36 -6.93
C ILE A 37 -10.10 -2.08 -7.60
N SER A 38 -10.09 -2.00 -8.94
CA SER A 38 -10.56 -0.79 -9.65
C SER A 38 -12.05 -0.51 -9.44
N GLN A 39 -12.87 -1.51 -9.07
CA GLN A 39 -14.29 -1.30 -8.70
C GLN A 39 -14.45 -0.41 -7.45
N SER A 40 -13.42 -0.32 -6.61
CA SER A 40 -13.40 0.58 -5.44
C SER A 40 -13.14 2.04 -5.79
N ILE A 41 -12.61 2.32 -6.98
CA ILE A 41 -12.34 3.68 -7.46
C ILE A 41 -13.66 4.27 -8.00
N LYS A 42 -14.04 5.44 -7.49
CA LYS A 42 -15.29 6.14 -7.80
C LYS A 42 -15.06 7.33 -8.73
N ASP A 43 -13.90 7.97 -8.61
CA ASP A 43 -13.45 9.02 -9.51
C ASP A 43 -11.92 8.98 -9.67
N ALA A 44 -11.42 9.49 -10.79
CA ALA A 44 -10.00 9.56 -11.11
C ALA A 44 -9.70 10.83 -11.90
N LYS A 45 -8.82 11.68 -11.39
CA LYS A 45 -8.45 12.96 -12.01
C LYS A 45 -6.94 13.12 -12.10
N ILE A 46 -6.44 13.50 -13.27
CA ILE A 46 -5.03 13.85 -13.44
C ILE A 46 -4.75 15.18 -12.73
N LEU A 47 -3.75 15.20 -11.86
CA LEU A 47 -3.31 16.41 -11.15
C LEU A 47 -2.01 17.00 -11.71
N ALA A 48 -1.10 16.17 -12.20
CA ALA A 48 0.19 16.61 -12.72
C ALA A 48 0.84 15.59 -13.66
N PHE A 49 1.72 16.09 -14.53
CA PHE A 49 2.56 15.30 -15.45
C PHE A 49 1.74 14.41 -16.41
N GLU A 50 0.73 14.98 -17.04
CA GLU A 50 -0.17 14.27 -17.99
C GLU A 50 0.61 13.58 -19.12
N GLU A 51 1.74 14.16 -19.54
CA GLU A 51 2.63 13.60 -20.56
C GLU A 51 3.22 12.23 -20.19
N LEU A 52 3.21 11.85 -18.91
CA LEU A 52 3.67 10.54 -18.43
C LEU A 52 2.62 9.43 -18.61
N GLY A 53 1.42 9.75 -19.10
CA GLY A 53 0.36 8.78 -19.36
C GLY A 53 -0.04 8.03 -18.09
N MET A 54 0.08 6.71 -18.08
CA MET A 54 -0.33 5.87 -16.93
C MET A 54 0.48 6.13 -15.65
N GLU A 55 1.63 6.79 -15.74
CA GLU A 55 2.49 7.14 -14.60
C GLU A 55 2.26 8.59 -14.11
N ALA A 56 1.26 9.31 -14.65
CA ALA A 56 0.88 10.63 -14.17
C ALA A 56 0.43 10.59 -12.70
N ILE A 57 0.39 11.75 -12.05
CA ILE A 57 -0.15 11.84 -10.68
C ILE A 57 -1.66 11.97 -10.76
N TYR A 58 -2.37 11.03 -10.14
CA TYR A 58 -3.81 10.99 -10.07
C TYR A 58 -4.33 11.26 -8.66
N GLU A 59 -5.41 12.02 -8.57
CA GLU A 59 -6.33 12.03 -7.44
C GLU A 59 -7.39 10.97 -7.67
N PHE A 60 -7.65 10.13 -6.66
CA PHE A 60 -8.68 9.10 -6.71
C PHE A 60 -9.63 9.24 -5.54
N ASP A 61 -10.93 9.21 -5.84
CA ASP A 61 -11.94 8.94 -4.83
C ASP A 61 -12.13 7.44 -4.71
N VAL A 62 -11.94 6.89 -3.51
CA VAL A 62 -12.04 5.44 -3.26
C VAL A 62 -13.09 5.14 -2.20
N LYS A 63 -13.79 4.02 -2.38
CA LYS A 63 -14.74 3.48 -1.39
C LYS A 63 -14.61 1.97 -1.31
N ASP A 64 -14.48 1.46 -0.08
CA ASP A 64 -14.38 0.03 0.23
C ASP A 64 -13.21 -0.66 -0.51
N MET A 65 -12.06 0.02 -0.63
CA MET A 65 -10.88 -0.53 -1.29
C MET A 65 -10.28 -1.69 -0.47
N PRO A 66 -10.18 -2.91 -1.03
CA PRO A 66 -9.71 -4.07 -0.30
C PRO A 66 -8.17 -4.05 -0.16
N VAL A 67 -7.70 -3.68 1.03
CA VAL A 67 -6.27 -3.64 1.39
C VAL A 67 -6.02 -4.23 2.77
N THR A 68 -4.78 -4.67 3.00
CA THR A 68 -4.32 -5.23 4.28
C THR A 68 -3.17 -4.39 4.81
N VAL A 69 -3.14 -4.15 6.12
CA VAL A 69 -1.98 -3.52 6.78
C VAL A 69 -0.79 -4.47 6.69
N ALA A 70 0.24 -4.08 5.92
CA ALA A 70 1.45 -4.87 5.75
C ALA A 70 2.57 -4.45 6.70
N VAL A 71 2.67 -3.14 6.97
CA VAL A 71 3.56 -2.57 8.00
C VAL A 71 2.78 -1.52 8.79
N ASP A 72 2.71 -1.70 10.10
CA ASP A 72 2.06 -0.75 11.01
C ASP A 72 3.00 0.40 11.43
N THR A 73 2.47 1.35 12.21
CA THR A 73 3.20 2.53 12.71
C THR A 73 4.32 2.21 13.71
N GLU A 74 4.42 0.96 14.16
CA GLU A 74 5.47 0.49 15.06
C GLU A 74 6.59 -0.25 14.32
N GLY A 75 6.42 -0.47 13.01
CA GLY A 75 7.36 -1.19 12.15
C GLY A 75 7.13 -2.70 12.13
N ASN A 76 6.00 -3.19 12.64
CA ASN A 76 5.70 -4.63 12.57
C ASN A 76 5.26 -4.99 11.15
N SER A 77 5.96 -5.96 10.55
CA SER A 77 5.71 -6.42 9.18
C SER A 77 5.00 -7.78 9.14
N ILE A 78 3.93 -7.91 8.36
CA ILE A 78 3.24 -9.20 8.13
C ILE A 78 4.12 -10.19 7.36
N HIS A 79 5.07 -9.70 6.55
CA HIS A 79 5.99 -10.55 5.79
C HIS A 79 7.07 -11.18 6.68
N THR A 80 7.25 -10.64 7.90
CA THR A 80 8.10 -11.25 8.94
C THR A 80 7.27 -12.09 9.90
N THR A 81 6.21 -11.49 10.46
CA THR A 81 5.40 -12.10 11.53
C THR A 81 4.50 -13.22 11.02
N GLY A 82 3.97 -13.11 9.79
CA GLY A 82 3.14 -14.13 9.16
C GLY A 82 3.90 -15.45 9.03
N PRO A 83 4.97 -15.53 8.20
CA PRO A 83 5.73 -16.77 8.03
C PRO A 83 6.24 -17.36 9.35
N ALA A 84 6.60 -16.54 10.32
CA ALA A 84 7.01 -17.01 11.65
C ALA A 84 5.89 -17.79 12.37
N LYS A 85 4.63 -17.30 12.32
CA LYS A 85 3.47 -17.99 12.91
C LYS A 85 3.12 -19.30 12.20
N TRP A 86 3.20 -19.33 10.87
CA TRP A 86 2.85 -20.53 10.11
C TRP A 86 3.86 -21.67 10.25
N ARG A 87 5.14 -21.36 10.47
CA ARG A 87 6.19 -22.38 10.67
C ARG A 87 6.07 -23.13 12.00
N THR A 88 5.29 -22.61 12.94
CA THR A 88 5.09 -23.22 14.26
C THR A 88 3.83 -24.09 14.36
N ILE A 89 3.04 -24.17 13.28
CA ILE A 89 1.86 -25.04 13.13
C ILE A 89 2.29 -26.25 12.31
#